data_AF-A0A966W8A3-F1
#
_entry.id   AF-A0A966W8A3-F1
#
_cell.length_a   1.000
_cell.length_b   1.000
_cell.length_c   1.000
_cell.angle_alpha   90.00
_cell.angle_beta   90.00
_cell.angle_gamma   90.00
#
_symmetry.space_group_name_H-M   'P 1'
#
loop_
_entity.id
_entity.type
_entity.pdbx_description
1 polymer ?
#
loop_
_entity_poly.entity_id
_entity_poly.type
_entity_poly.pdbx_seq_one_letter_code
_entity_poly.pdbx_strand_id
1 'polypeptide(L)'
;YRAPLYCGSFGVSAGAPRNGQLTWLRSFLGLCRHNHIGWAYAGYRDARFGLVCESGPFATLDRYRNGYRLDYDLLGVLQSEA
;
A
#
# COMPACT_ATOMS: atom_id res chain seq x y z
N TYR A 1 -2.42 22.62 18.67
CA TYR A 1 -1.92 21.44 19.41
C TYR A 1 -0.62 20.96 18.77
N ARG A 2 0.37 20.52 19.56
CA ARG A 2 1.66 19.93 19.09
C ARG A 2 1.78 18.47 19.54
N ALA A 3 0.82 17.64 19.14
CA ALA A 3 0.85 16.22 19.46
C ALA A 3 1.51 15.44 18.30
N PRO A 4 2.36 14.43 18.58
CA PRO A 4 2.85 13.54 17.54
C PRO A 4 1.68 12.79 16.88
N LEU A 5 1.72 12.66 15.56
CA LEU A 5 0.70 11.96 14.78
C LEU A 5 1.25 10.68 14.19
N TYR A 6 0.39 9.66 14.14
CA TYR A 6 0.67 8.39 13.52
C TYR A 6 -0.55 7.89 12.76
N CYS A 7 -0.39 7.53 11.49
CA CYS A 7 -1.45 6.92 10.69
C CYS A 7 -1.39 5.40 10.83
N GLY A 8 -2.16 4.84 11.76
CA GLY A 8 -2.11 3.41 12.08
C GLY A 8 -2.70 2.48 11.02
N SER A 9 -3.41 2.98 10.03
CA SER A 9 -3.92 2.18 8.92
C SER A 9 -4.28 3.06 7.73
N PHE A 10 -3.76 2.69 6.56
CA PHE A 10 -4.14 3.24 5.27
C PHE A 10 -3.91 2.20 4.17
N GLY A 11 -4.61 2.33 3.06
CA GLY A 11 -4.44 1.45 1.92
C GLY A 11 -5.47 1.73 0.84
N VAL A 12 -5.26 1.13 -0.32
CA VAL A 12 -6.17 1.22 -1.45
C VAL A 12 -6.53 -0.19 -1.87
N SER A 13 -7.83 -0.42 -2.11
CA SER A 13 -8.32 -1.71 -2.58
C SER A 13 -7.55 -2.18 -3.82
N ALA A 14 -7.15 -3.45 -3.85
CA ALA A 14 -6.50 -4.07 -4.99
C ALA A 14 -7.41 -4.10 -6.23
N GLY A 15 -8.73 -3.96 -6.05
CA GLY A 15 -9.69 -3.78 -7.14
C GLY A 15 -9.70 -2.38 -7.77
N ALA A 16 -9.02 -1.39 -7.18
CA ALA A 16 -8.92 -0.06 -7.77
C ALA A 16 -8.04 -0.06 -9.03
N PRO A 17 -8.27 0.86 -9.99
CA PRO A 17 -7.40 1.02 -11.16
C PRO A 17 -5.94 1.21 -10.74
N ARG A 18 -5.04 0.44 -11.34
CA ARG A 18 -3.64 0.34 -10.91
C ARG A 18 -2.94 1.70 -10.83
N ASN A 19 -3.10 2.53 -11.86
CA ASN A 19 -2.49 3.87 -11.90
C ASN A 19 -3.03 4.76 -10.77
N GLY A 20 -4.34 4.66 -10.48
CA GLY A 20 -4.97 5.42 -9.40
C GLY A 20 -4.45 4.98 -8.03
N GLN A 21 -4.31 3.68 -7.81
CA GLN A 21 -3.75 3.14 -6.58
C GLN A 21 -2.33 3.65 -6.31
N LEU A 22 -1.42 3.51 -7.27
CA LEU A 22 -0.03 3.93 -7.08
C LEU A 22 0.09 5.46 -6.94
N THR A 23 -0.68 6.22 -7.71
CA THR A 23 -0.70 7.70 -7.63
C THR A 23 -1.21 8.17 -6.27
N TRP A 24 -2.29 7.58 -5.77
CA TRP A 24 -2.84 7.92 -4.48
C TRP A 24 -1.86 7.62 -3.35
N LEU A 25 -1.23 6.44 -3.38
CA LEU A 25 -0.26 6.04 -2.36
C LEU A 25 0.94 6.97 -2.33
N ARG A 26 1.54 7.30 -3.48
CA ARG A 26 2.65 8.26 -3.56
C ARG A 26 2.26 9.63 -3.00
N SER A 27 1.08 10.11 -3.36
CA SER A 27 0.57 11.41 -2.87
C SER A 27 0.36 11.40 -1.36
N PHE A 28 -0.28 10.36 -0.83
CA PHE A 28 -0.56 10.23 0.60
C PHE A 28 0.74 10.11 1.41
N LEU A 29 1.65 9.23 0.99
CA LEU A 29 2.94 9.04 1.66
C LEU A 29 3.81 10.31 1.59
N GLY A 30 3.78 11.03 0.46
CA GLY A 30 4.43 12.34 0.33
C GLY A 30 3.92 13.35 1.35
N LEU A 31 2.61 13.36 1.63
CA LEU A 31 2.03 14.19 2.69
C LEU A 31 2.48 13.72 4.08
N CYS A 32 2.48 12.41 4.35
CA CYS A 32 2.99 11.88 5.61
C CYS A 32 4.44 12.28 5.85
N ARG A 33 5.31 12.12 4.84
CA ARG A 33 6.71 12.51 4.90
C ARG A 33 6.89 14.01 5.13
N HIS A 34 6.17 14.85 4.38
CA HIS A 34 6.23 16.32 4.52
C HIS A 34 5.83 16.80 5.92
N ASN A 35 4.89 16.10 6.56
CA ASN A 35 4.37 16.45 7.89
C ASN A 35 5.00 15.63 9.03
N HIS A 36 6.03 14.83 8.76
CA HIS A 36 6.66 13.94 9.74
C HIS A 36 5.68 12.99 10.46
N ILE A 37 4.72 12.45 9.72
CA ILE A 37 3.71 11.51 10.22
C ILE A 37 4.19 10.08 9.90
N GLY A 38 4.44 9.29 10.94
CA GLY A 38 4.70 7.85 10.77
C GLY A 38 3.42 7.11 10.34
N TRP A 39 3.58 5.96 9.70
CA TRP A 39 2.44 5.23 9.12
C TRP A 39 2.59 3.71 9.20
N ALA A 40 1.46 2.99 9.08
CA ALA A 40 1.40 1.54 8.87
C ALA A 40 0.44 1.21 7.74
N TYR A 41 0.94 0.46 6.75
CA TYR A 41 0.11 -0.03 5.65
C TYR A 41 -0.89 -1.06 6.15
N ALA A 42 -2.14 -0.99 5.68
CA ALA A 42 -3.28 -1.69 6.25
C ALA A 42 -3.16 -3.23 6.23
N GLY A 43 -2.35 -3.81 5.35
CA GLY A 43 -2.20 -5.26 5.28
C GLY A 43 -0.91 -5.73 4.60
N TYR A 44 -0.20 -6.64 5.26
CA TYR A 44 0.87 -7.39 4.61
C TYR A 44 0.29 -8.54 3.77
N ARG A 45 -0.47 -9.46 4.39
CA ARG A 45 -1.21 -10.54 3.72
C ARG A 45 -2.70 -10.30 3.88
N ASP A 46 -3.33 -9.72 2.87
CA ASP A 46 -4.77 -9.44 2.89
C ASP A 46 -5.34 -9.51 1.47
N ALA A 47 -6.58 -10.00 1.37
CA ALA A 47 -7.22 -10.22 0.09
C ALA A 47 -7.74 -8.93 -0.57
N ARG A 48 -7.76 -7.78 0.13
CA ARG A 48 -8.29 -6.51 -0.37
C ARG A 48 -7.24 -5.39 -0.42
N PHE A 49 -6.33 -5.33 0.55
CA PHE A 49 -5.34 -4.27 0.71
C PHE A 49 -3.92 -4.82 0.85
N GLY A 50 -3.73 -6.14 0.69
CA GLY A 50 -2.46 -6.79 0.97
C GLY A 50 -1.37 -6.48 -0.05
N LEU A 51 -0.14 -6.33 0.45
CA LEU A 51 1.08 -6.46 -0.35
C LEU A 51 1.18 -7.86 -0.97
N VAL A 52 0.75 -8.88 -0.21
CA VAL A 52 0.72 -10.29 -0.62
C VAL A 52 -0.72 -10.76 -0.71
N CYS A 53 -1.06 -11.43 -1.81
CA CYS A 53 -2.40 -12.00 -2.04
C CYS A 53 -2.31 -13.43 -2.58
N GLU A 54 -2.62 -14.41 -1.72
CA GLU A 54 -2.58 -15.84 -2.07
C GLU A 54 -3.96 -16.39 -2.45
N SER A 55 -5.05 -15.75 -2.00
CA SER A 55 -6.42 -16.20 -2.21
C SER A 55 -7.42 -15.03 -2.25
N GLY A 56 -8.64 -15.31 -2.71
CA GLY A 56 -9.71 -14.31 -2.82
C GLY A 56 -9.81 -13.67 -4.21
N PRO A 57 -10.66 -12.65 -4.36
CA PRO A 57 -11.09 -12.14 -5.66
C PRO A 57 -9.97 -11.46 -6.47
N PHE A 58 -8.88 -11.06 -5.82
CA PHE A 58 -7.78 -10.33 -6.46
C PHE A 58 -6.50 -11.16 -6.64
N ALA A 59 -6.48 -12.43 -6.23
CA ALA A 59 -5.30 -13.30 -6.29
C ALA A 59 -4.81 -13.58 -7.73
N THR A 60 -5.68 -13.41 -8.73
CA THR A 60 -5.38 -13.66 -10.14
C THR A 60 -4.80 -12.46 -10.89
N LEU A 61 -4.73 -11.28 -10.24
CA LEU A 61 -4.16 -10.06 -10.82
C LEU A 61 -2.67 -10.24 -11.16
N ASP A 62 -2.23 -9.65 -12.28
CA ASP A 62 -0.88 -9.85 -12.81
C ASP A 62 0.24 -9.51 -11.82
N ARG A 63 0.03 -8.48 -10.99
CA ARG A 63 0.97 -8.06 -9.95
C ARG A 63 1.32 -9.15 -8.92
N TYR A 64 0.46 -10.15 -8.74
CA TYR A 64 0.68 -11.28 -7.82
C TYR A 64 1.14 -12.56 -8.57
N ARG A 65 1.38 -12.49 -9.88
CA ARG A 65 1.88 -13.62 -10.69
C ARG A 65 3.40 -13.74 -10.57
N ASN A 66 3.88 -13.93 -9.35
CA ASN A 66 5.28 -14.22 -9.02
C ASN A 66 5.36 -15.25 -7.90
N GLY A 67 6.56 -15.80 -7.66
CA GLY A 67 6.78 -16.88 -6.68
C GLY A 67 6.42 -16.50 -5.23
N TYR A 68 6.31 -15.21 -4.93
CA TYR A 68 6.01 -14.69 -3.59
C TYR A 68 4.59 -14.12 -3.46
N ARG A 69 3.80 -14.14 -4.55
CA ARG A 69 2.46 -13.51 -4.61
C ARG A 69 2.46 -12.06 -4.13
N LEU A 70 3.55 -11.35 -4.37
CA LEU A 70 3.85 -10.03 -3.79
C LEU A 70 3.73 -8.94 -4.86
N ASP A 71 3.06 -7.85 -4.53
CA ASP A 71 2.99 -6.66 -5.37
C ASP A 71 4.28 -5.83 -5.24
N TYR A 72 5.22 -6.05 -6.15
CA TYR A 72 6.53 -5.40 -6.14
C TYR A 72 6.48 -3.90 -6.43
N ASP A 73 5.60 -3.40 -7.30
CA ASP A 73 5.56 -1.95 -7.53
C ASP A 73 4.96 -1.23 -6.32
N LEU A 74 3.98 -1.84 -5.66
CA LEU A 74 3.42 -1.32 -4.41
C LEU A 74 4.48 -1.28 -3.32
N LEU A 75 5.24 -2.37 -3.15
CA LEU A 75 6.37 -2.42 -2.22
C LEU A 75 7.40 -1.32 -2.53
N GLY A 76 7.72 -1.12 -3.81
CA GLY A 76 8.63 -0.06 -4.24
C GLY A 76 8.16 1.34 -3.84
N VAL A 77 6.85 1.62 -3.93
CA VAL A 77 6.28 2.89 -3.46
C VAL A 77 6.38 3.05 -1.95
N LEU A 78 6.11 1.98 -1.18
CA LEU A 78 6.24 2.02 0.28
C LEU A 78 7.69 2.25 0.72
N GLN A 79 8.66 1.66 0.02
CA GLN A 79 10.09 1.81 0.32
C GLN A 79 10.65 3.17 -0.09
N SER A 80 10.13 3.80 -1.14
CA SER A 80 10.64 5.12 -1.59
C SER A 80 10.26 6.28 -0.67
N GLU A 81 9.23 6.10 0.17
CA GLU A 81 8.69 7.14 1.04
C GLU A 81 8.82 6.78 2.54
N ALA A 82 9.56 5.71 2.86
CA ALA A 82 9.98 5.35 4.21
C ALA A 82 11.26 6.12 4.59
#